data_AF-A0A922JIZ2-F1
#
_entry.id   AF-A0A922JIZ2-F1
#
_cell.length_a   1.000
_cell.length_b   1.000
_cell.length_c   1.000
_cell.angle_alpha   90.00
_cell.angle_beta   90.00
_cell.angle_gamma   90.00
#
_symmetry.space_group_name_H-M   'P 1'
#
loop_
_entity.id
_entity.type
_entity.pdbx_description
1 polymer ?
#
loop_
_entity_poly.entity_id
_entity_poly.type
_entity_poly.pdbx_seq_one_letter_code
_entity_poly.pdbx_strand_id
1 'polypeptide(L)'
;MEAKVCFVYEPHRFASKLGIPSVNLNSSVKLARSSKLGRELGFRTSPCLFASNSMSKGQSHGSSTVLRLMDEDSSGSVSPLYVPTPRNRELRTPHSGYHFDGSTRKFFEGWYFKVSIPERRQNFCFMYTVENPVFRKKLTPFEEAQYGPRFTGVGAQILGADDKYICQYSQESQNFWGSRHELVLGNTFVAEKQSKPPNKEVPPQEFDKRVLQGFQVSPLWNQGFICDDGRSNYVDTVKTARWEYSTRPIYGWGNVGSKQKATAGWLAAFPVFEPHWQICMASGLSTGWIEWDGERFEFQNAPSYSEKNWGGAFPRKWFWVQCNAFQGASGEVALTAAGGLRQLPGLTENFENAALVLNLGRQSFFNIALFSLTFA
;
A
#
# COMPACT_ATOMS: atom_id res chain seq x y z
N MET A 1 2.66 4.08 -24.09
CA MET A 1 2.20 3.70 -22.74
C MET A 1 1.56 4.96 -22.16
N GLU A 2 0.24 5.06 -22.19
CA GLU A 2 -0.47 6.18 -21.55
C GLU A 2 -0.49 5.90 -20.04
N ALA A 3 0.21 6.72 -19.27
CA ALA A 3 0.03 6.75 -17.82
C ALA A 3 -1.30 7.45 -17.53
N LYS A 4 -2.36 6.67 -17.29
CA LYS A 4 -3.59 7.22 -16.74
C LYS A 4 -3.44 7.32 -15.23
N VAL A 5 -3.36 8.57 -14.76
CA VAL A 5 -3.36 8.92 -13.34
C VAL A 5 -4.81 8.93 -12.88
N CYS A 6 -5.23 7.92 -12.11
CA CYS A 6 -6.51 7.95 -11.41
C CYS A 6 -6.37 8.80 -10.14
N PHE A 7 -7.06 9.94 -10.10
CA PHE A 7 -7.29 10.69 -8.87
C PHE A 7 -8.58 10.20 -8.23
N VAL A 8 -8.51 9.59 -7.06
CA VAL A 8 -9.68 9.31 -6.21
C VAL A 8 -9.55 10.14 -4.94
N TYR A 9 -9.87 11.43 -5.06
CA TYR A 9 -10.24 12.26 -3.90
C TYR A 9 -10.89 13.56 -4.36
N GLU A 10 -12.21 13.69 -4.17
CA GLU A 10 -12.93 14.95 -4.33
C GLU A 10 -13.25 15.50 -2.92
N PRO A 11 -12.63 16.60 -2.47
CA PRO A 11 -13.04 17.23 -1.23
C PRO A 11 -14.35 17.98 -1.46
N HIS A 12 -15.44 17.49 -0.86
CA HIS A 12 -16.70 18.21 -0.81
C HIS A 12 -16.49 19.61 -0.21
N ARG A 13 -16.65 20.65 -1.04
CA ARG A 13 -16.76 22.03 -0.58
C ARG A 13 -18.14 22.26 0.01
N PHE A 14 -18.21 22.56 1.31
CA PHE A 14 -19.39 23.15 1.91
C PHE A 14 -19.66 24.53 1.29
N ALA A 15 -20.82 24.68 0.66
CA ALA A 15 -21.36 25.97 0.28
C ALA A 15 -22.19 26.52 1.45
N SER A 16 -21.67 27.51 2.18
CA SER A 16 -22.48 28.33 3.08
C SER A 16 -23.03 29.52 2.28
N LYS A 17 -24.31 29.45 1.92
CA LYS A 17 -25.10 30.62 1.53
C LYS A 17 -25.39 31.45 2.78
N LEU A 18 -24.74 32.60 2.92
CA LEU A 18 -25.25 33.78 3.65
C LEU A 18 -24.63 35.02 2.98
N GLY A 19 -25.45 35.83 2.30
CA GLY A 19 -25.08 37.19 1.87
C GLY A 19 -25.04 38.14 3.09
N ILE A 20 -24.56 39.39 3.07
CA ILE A 20 -24.41 40.52 2.11
C ILE A 20 -23.47 41.55 2.87
N PRO A 21 -22.93 42.68 2.34
CA PRO A 21 -22.53 43.13 0.99
C PRO A 21 -21.03 43.46 0.84
N SER A 22 -20.66 43.74 -0.41
CA SER A 22 -19.41 44.30 -0.94
C SER A 22 -18.80 45.50 -0.20
N VAL A 23 -17.46 45.52 -0.14
CA VAL A 23 -16.66 46.76 -0.16
C VAL A 23 -15.58 46.61 -1.24
N ASN A 24 -15.67 47.48 -2.23
CA ASN A 24 -14.72 47.67 -3.32
C ASN A 24 -13.44 48.33 -2.77
N LEU A 25 -12.26 47.80 -3.08
CA LEU A 25 -11.01 48.55 -3.01
C LEU A 25 -10.16 48.22 -4.23
N ASN A 26 -10.31 49.07 -5.24
CA ASN A 26 -9.34 49.26 -6.30
C ASN A 26 -8.04 49.80 -5.69
N SER A 27 -6.92 49.10 -5.90
CA SER A 27 -5.62 49.77 -5.94
C SER A 27 -4.75 49.15 -7.03
N SER A 28 -4.78 49.83 -8.17
CA SER A 28 -3.77 49.76 -9.20
C SER A 28 -2.49 50.45 -8.71
N VAL A 29 -1.37 49.74 -8.70
CA VAL A 29 -0.03 50.35 -8.67
C VAL A 29 0.83 49.71 -9.76
N LYS A 30 1.03 50.46 -10.85
CA LYS A 30 2.16 50.32 -11.76
C LYS A 30 3.27 51.27 -11.27
N LEU A 31 4.52 50.79 -11.27
CA LEU A 31 5.78 51.49 -11.60
C LEU A 31 6.92 50.53 -11.17
N ALA A 32 8.08 50.41 -11.83
CA ALA A 32 8.64 50.99 -13.03
C ALA A 32 9.78 50.05 -13.50
N ARG A 33 10.05 50.05 -14.81
CA ARG A 33 11.29 49.52 -15.39
C ARG A 33 12.47 50.40 -14.98
N SER A 34 13.59 49.78 -14.64
CA SER A 34 14.92 50.38 -14.77
C SER A 34 15.93 49.33 -15.23
N SER A 35 17.02 49.81 -15.81
CA SER A 35 17.76 49.29 -16.94
C SER A 35 18.96 48.40 -16.62
N LYS A 36 19.28 47.55 -17.61
CA LYS A 36 20.56 46.90 -17.97
C LYS A 36 21.79 47.21 -17.08
N LEU A 37 22.43 46.14 -16.62
CA LEU A 37 23.88 45.97 -16.75
C LEU A 37 24.20 44.47 -16.88
N GLY A 38 24.89 44.10 -17.95
CA GLY A 38 25.23 42.71 -18.26
C GLY A 38 26.49 42.23 -17.54
N ARG A 39 26.58 40.91 -17.40
CA ARG A 39 27.84 40.16 -17.48
C ARG A 39 27.55 38.69 -17.73
N GLU A 40 27.99 38.21 -18.89
CA GLU A 40 28.15 36.79 -19.19
C GLU A 40 29.18 36.17 -18.24
N LEU A 41 28.94 34.92 -17.85
CA LEU A 41 29.97 34.00 -17.37
C LEU A 41 29.51 32.58 -17.67
N GLY A 42 30.40 31.84 -18.31
CA GLY A 42 30.08 30.70 -19.16
C GLY A 42 29.82 29.39 -18.43
N PHE A 43 29.06 28.54 -19.13
CA PHE A 43 28.86 27.14 -18.78
C PHE A 43 30.16 26.36 -18.96
N ARG A 44 30.66 25.75 -17.88
CA ARG A 44 31.68 24.69 -17.95
C ARG A 44 30.99 23.33 -17.91
N THR A 45 31.12 22.61 -19.02
CA THR A 45 30.85 21.18 -19.18
C THR A 45 31.90 20.35 -18.43
N SER A 46 31.46 19.47 -17.54
CA SER A 46 32.32 18.45 -16.91
C SER A 46 32.46 17.23 -17.84
N PRO A 47 33.62 16.54 -17.86
CA PRO A 47 33.87 15.48 -18.83
C PRO A 47 33.27 14.12 -18.41
N CYS A 48 32.82 13.41 -19.43
CA CYS A 48 32.38 12.02 -19.43
C CYS A 48 33.51 11.09 -18.94
N LEU A 49 33.25 10.33 -17.87
CA LEU A 49 34.14 9.26 -17.41
C LEU A 49 33.76 7.95 -18.12
N PHE A 50 34.68 7.45 -18.95
CA PHE A 50 34.66 6.11 -19.49
C PHE A 50 34.98 5.10 -18.38
N ALA A 51 34.08 4.14 -18.15
CA ALA A 51 34.34 2.99 -17.29
C ALA A 51 34.88 1.82 -18.13
N SER A 52 36.12 1.43 -17.86
CA SER A 52 36.78 0.25 -18.43
C SER A 52 36.29 -1.03 -17.75
N ASN A 53 35.81 -1.99 -18.54
CA ASN A 53 35.51 -3.35 -18.07
C ASN A 53 36.81 -4.12 -17.78
N SER A 54 37.01 -4.51 -16.53
CA SER A 54 38.02 -5.48 -16.12
C SER A 54 37.32 -6.70 -15.53
N MET A 55 37.28 -7.78 -16.32
CA MET A 55 36.87 -9.11 -15.84
C MET A 55 38.01 -9.75 -15.06
N SER A 56 37.79 -10.09 -13.80
CA SER A 56 38.63 -11.04 -13.07
C SER A 56 37.80 -12.27 -12.67
N LYS A 57 38.30 -13.44 -13.07
CA LYS A 57 37.80 -14.76 -12.66
C LYS A 57 38.16 -14.97 -11.18
N GLY A 58 37.16 -15.26 -10.36
CA GLY A 58 37.32 -15.73 -8.98
C GLY A 58 36.56 -17.04 -8.79
N GLN A 59 37.25 -18.04 -8.25
CA GLN A 59 36.88 -19.45 -8.21
C GLN A 59 35.73 -19.79 -7.24
N SER A 60 35.06 -20.89 -7.56
CA SER A 60 33.99 -21.51 -6.79
C SER A 60 34.50 -22.21 -5.53
N HIS A 61 33.77 -22.06 -4.41
CA HIS A 61 33.71 -23.07 -3.36
C HIS A 61 32.28 -23.23 -2.82
N GLY A 62 31.68 -24.38 -3.11
CA GLY A 62 31.05 -25.29 -2.13
C GLY A 62 29.84 -24.84 -1.30
N SER A 63 28.70 -25.46 -1.63
CA SER A 63 27.69 -26.03 -0.70
C SER A 63 26.51 -25.16 -0.26
N SER A 64 25.31 -25.47 -0.77
CA SER A 64 24.31 -26.21 0.02
C SER A 64 23.21 -26.80 -0.88
N THR A 65 22.91 -28.07 -0.62
CA THR A 65 22.13 -29.02 -1.43
C THR A 65 20.61 -28.82 -1.35
N VAL A 66 20.12 -27.57 -1.40
CA VAL A 66 18.66 -27.28 -1.30
C VAL A 66 18.06 -26.71 -2.60
N LEU A 67 18.89 -26.35 -3.59
CA LEU A 67 18.45 -25.64 -4.80
C LEU A 67 18.34 -26.51 -6.07
N ARG A 68 17.96 -27.78 -5.97
CA ARG A 68 17.87 -28.67 -7.16
C ARG A 68 16.60 -29.50 -7.30
N LEU A 69 15.52 -29.13 -6.63
CA LEU A 69 14.24 -29.84 -6.78
C LEU A 69 13.08 -28.90 -7.10
N MET A 70 13.25 -27.95 -8.02
CA MET A 70 12.12 -27.23 -8.66
C MET A 70 12.54 -26.71 -10.04
N ASP A 71 13.06 -27.59 -10.90
CA ASP A 71 13.13 -27.36 -12.34
C ASP A 71 12.66 -28.65 -13.03
N GLU A 72 11.36 -28.93 -12.90
CA GLU A 72 10.64 -29.73 -13.90
C GLU A 72 9.36 -28.97 -14.27
N ASP A 73 9.28 -28.63 -15.56
CA ASP A 73 8.07 -28.18 -16.23
C ASP A 73 6.95 -29.22 -16.04
N SER A 74 6.10 -29.02 -15.05
CA SER A 74 4.83 -29.72 -14.95
C SER A 74 3.70 -28.76 -15.30
N SER A 75 3.08 -28.96 -16.46
CA SER A 75 1.85 -28.29 -16.91
C SER A 75 0.59 -28.70 -16.13
N GLY A 76 0.74 -29.01 -14.84
CA GLY A 76 -0.37 -29.22 -13.91
C GLY A 76 -0.88 -27.89 -13.38
N SER A 77 -2.20 -27.75 -13.23
CA SER A 77 -2.80 -26.64 -12.49
C SER A 77 -2.16 -26.59 -11.09
N VAL A 78 -1.31 -25.58 -10.86
CA VAL A 78 -0.61 -25.42 -9.58
C VAL A 78 -1.54 -24.73 -8.60
N SER A 79 -2.21 -25.53 -7.77
CA SER A 79 -3.01 -25.01 -6.66
C SER A 79 -2.16 -24.20 -5.68
N PRO A 80 -2.69 -23.10 -5.13
CA PRO A 80 -1.98 -22.32 -4.11
C PRO A 80 -1.73 -23.19 -2.87
N LEU A 81 -0.49 -23.23 -2.37
CA LEU A 81 -0.14 -23.96 -1.16
C LEU A 81 -0.21 -23.03 0.06
N TYR A 82 -1.14 -23.32 0.97
CA TYR A 82 -1.21 -22.65 2.26
C TYR A 82 -0.11 -23.16 3.20
N VAL A 83 0.65 -22.22 3.76
CA VAL A 83 1.62 -22.47 4.83
C VAL A 83 1.39 -21.43 5.92
N PRO A 84 1.14 -21.84 7.18
CA PRO A 84 1.03 -20.90 8.29
C PRO A 84 2.27 -20.02 8.40
N THR A 85 2.07 -18.74 8.71
CA THR A 85 3.19 -17.80 8.78
C THR A 85 4.19 -18.19 9.88
N PRO A 86 5.44 -18.54 9.53
CA PRO A 86 6.45 -18.86 10.53
C PRO A 86 6.87 -17.59 11.28
N ARG A 87 7.08 -17.71 12.61
CA ARG A 87 7.51 -16.58 13.47
C ARG A 87 8.89 -16.03 13.11
N ASN A 88 9.78 -16.91 12.67
CA ASN A 88 11.12 -16.56 12.23
C ASN A 88 11.19 -16.78 10.72
N ARG A 89 11.35 -15.68 9.97
CA ARG A 89 11.61 -15.70 8.53
C ARG A 89 12.60 -14.60 8.18
N GLU A 90 13.43 -14.85 7.17
CA GLU A 90 14.49 -13.93 6.76
C GLU A 90 13.95 -12.58 6.28
N LEU A 91 12.82 -12.58 5.56
CA LEU A 91 12.20 -11.40 4.95
C LEU A 91 11.12 -10.75 5.84
N ARG A 92 11.18 -10.93 7.17
CA ARG A 92 10.25 -10.25 8.08
C ARG A 92 10.58 -8.76 8.14
N THR A 93 9.65 -7.92 7.70
CA THR A 93 9.79 -6.46 7.81
C THR A 93 9.45 -5.96 9.21
N PRO A 94 10.16 -4.95 9.74
CA PRO A 94 9.73 -4.25 10.93
C PRO A 94 8.39 -3.54 10.67
N HIS A 95 7.68 -3.16 11.74
CA HIS A 95 6.38 -2.46 11.67
C HIS A 95 5.33 -3.18 10.80
N SER A 96 5.44 -4.51 10.65
CA SER A 96 4.49 -5.29 9.87
C SER A 96 3.18 -5.53 10.63
N GLY A 97 3.23 -5.54 11.96
CA GLY A 97 2.09 -5.78 12.85
C GLY A 97 1.08 -4.65 12.89
N TYR A 98 -0.10 -4.92 13.43
CA TYR A 98 -1.19 -3.98 13.65
C TYR A 98 -0.87 -2.96 14.76
N HIS A 99 -1.07 -1.66 14.49
CA HIS A 99 -0.53 -0.57 15.30
C HIS A 99 -1.51 0.10 16.24
N PHE A 100 -2.79 -0.29 16.22
CA PHE A 100 -3.77 0.34 17.09
C PHE A 100 -3.39 0.20 18.58
N ASP A 101 -3.30 1.33 19.27
CA ASP A 101 -2.79 1.46 20.64
C ASP A 101 -3.90 1.40 21.70
N GLY A 102 -5.18 1.34 21.29
CA GLY A 102 -6.32 1.37 22.22
C GLY A 102 -6.82 2.77 22.55
N SER A 103 -6.18 3.82 22.04
CA SER A 103 -6.54 5.20 22.35
C SER A 103 -7.78 5.68 21.60
N THR A 104 -8.35 6.78 22.10
CA THR A 104 -9.44 7.52 21.47
C THR A 104 -8.93 8.61 20.54
N ARG A 105 -7.68 8.60 20.09
CA ARG A 105 -7.23 9.51 19.04
C ARG A 105 -7.79 9.07 17.69
N LYS A 106 -7.83 9.98 16.70
CA LYS A 106 -8.16 9.58 15.32
C LYS A 106 -7.14 8.54 14.86
N PHE A 107 -7.62 7.44 14.30
CA PHE A 107 -6.77 6.36 13.85
C PHE A 107 -7.33 5.72 12.59
N PHE A 108 -6.45 5.47 11.63
CA PHE A 108 -6.68 4.54 10.53
C PHE A 108 -5.46 3.64 10.38
N GLU A 109 -5.69 2.46 9.85
CA GLU A 109 -4.64 1.61 9.32
C GLU A 109 -5.12 0.95 8.03
N GLY A 110 -4.29 1.03 7.00
CA GLY A 110 -4.57 0.53 5.67
C GLY A 110 -3.46 -0.38 5.18
N TRP A 111 -3.83 -1.45 4.48
CA TRP A 111 -2.91 -2.41 3.87
C TRP A 111 -3.19 -2.50 2.39
N TYR A 112 -2.14 -2.56 1.60
CA TYR A 112 -2.19 -2.66 0.16
C TYR A 112 -1.41 -3.90 -0.30
N PHE A 113 -2.03 -4.70 -1.16
CA PHE A 113 -1.41 -5.86 -1.80
C PHE A 113 -1.67 -5.77 -3.30
N LYS A 114 -0.68 -6.14 -4.11
CA LYS A 114 -0.82 -6.17 -5.56
C LYS A 114 -0.36 -7.51 -6.11
N VAL A 115 -1.11 -8.04 -7.07
CA VAL A 115 -0.69 -9.11 -7.98
C VAL A 115 -0.76 -8.57 -9.40
N SER A 116 0.34 -8.69 -10.14
CA SER A 116 0.41 -8.35 -11.56
C SER A 116 0.40 -9.64 -12.37
N ILE A 117 -0.44 -9.74 -13.40
CA ILE A 117 -0.52 -10.90 -14.31
C ILE A 117 -0.09 -10.42 -15.71
N PRO A 118 1.22 -10.39 -16.02
CA PRO A 118 1.74 -9.78 -17.24
C PRO A 118 1.17 -10.41 -18.52
N GLU A 119 0.94 -11.73 -18.51
CA GLU A 119 0.43 -12.50 -19.64
C GLU A 119 -0.98 -12.05 -20.03
N ARG A 120 -1.77 -11.61 -19.03
CA ARG A 120 -3.11 -11.06 -19.22
C ARG A 120 -3.11 -9.54 -19.31
N ARG A 121 -1.97 -8.88 -19.02
CA ARG A 121 -1.83 -7.42 -18.91
C ARG A 121 -2.78 -6.79 -17.87
N GLN A 122 -3.07 -7.52 -16.81
CA GLN A 122 -3.99 -7.09 -15.75
C GLN A 122 -3.27 -6.97 -14.40
N ASN A 123 -3.79 -6.13 -13.52
CA ASN A 123 -3.36 -6.02 -12.13
C ASN A 123 -4.56 -6.17 -11.21
N PHE A 124 -4.32 -6.74 -10.03
CA PHE A 124 -5.28 -6.78 -8.94
C PHE A 124 -4.64 -6.14 -7.71
N CYS A 125 -5.27 -5.07 -7.25
CA CYS A 125 -4.84 -4.28 -6.11
C CYS A 125 -5.87 -4.45 -5.00
N PHE A 126 -5.49 -5.10 -3.91
CA PHE A 126 -6.32 -5.32 -2.72
C PHE A 126 -5.99 -4.27 -1.67
N MET A 127 -7.00 -3.59 -1.16
CA MET A 127 -6.89 -2.58 -0.12
C MET A 127 -7.79 -2.96 1.05
N TYR A 128 -7.19 -3.17 2.22
CA TYR A 128 -7.91 -3.41 3.47
C TYR A 128 -7.74 -2.20 4.38
N THR A 129 -8.80 -1.80 5.07
CA THR A 129 -8.75 -0.65 5.98
C THR A 129 -9.47 -0.94 7.29
N VAL A 130 -8.99 -0.35 8.37
CA VAL A 130 -9.71 -0.25 9.63
C VAL A 130 -9.62 1.19 10.14
N GLU A 131 -10.76 1.72 10.61
CA GLU A 131 -10.87 3.10 11.06
C GLU A 131 -11.47 3.16 12.47
N ASN A 132 -10.83 3.95 13.33
CA ASN A 132 -11.21 4.22 14.71
C ASN A 132 -11.76 2.98 15.46
N PRO A 133 -10.99 1.89 15.54
CA PRO A 133 -11.43 0.58 16.05
C PRO A 133 -11.75 0.56 17.56
N VAL A 134 -11.46 1.65 18.28
CA VAL A 134 -11.94 1.86 19.65
C VAL A 134 -13.47 1.87 19.70
N PHE A 135 -14.11 2.43 18.67
CA PHE A 135 -15.55 2.44 18.48
C PHE A 135 -15.92 1.25 17.59
N ARG A 136 -16.48 0.21 18.21
CA ARG A 136 -16.83 -1.04 17.50
C ARG A 136 -18.03 -0.89 16.57
N LYS A 137 -18.79 0.19 16.74
CA LYS A 137 -19.98 0.56 15.96
C LYS A 137 -19.90 2.04 15.62
N LYS A 138 -20.85 2.50 14.80
CA LYS A 138 -21.07 3.93 14.56
C LYS A 138 -21.20 4.66 15.90
N LEU A 139 -20.55 5.83 16.00
CA LEU A 139 -20.62 6.67 17.19
C LEU A 139 -22.07 7.02 17.52
N THR A 140 -22.39 6.97 18.81
CA THR A 140 -23.61 7.55 19.35
C THR A 140 -23.53 9.08 19.33
N PRO A 141 -24.67 9.80 19.39
CA PRO A 141 -24.65 11.27 19.46
C PRO A 141 -23.81 11.82 20.62
N PHE A 142 -23.76 11.11 21.75
CA PHE A 142 -22.93 11.49 22.89
C PHE A 142 -21.42 11.34 22.58
N GLU A 143 -21.03 10.23 21.95
CA GLU A 143 -19.64 10.01 21.53
C GLU A 143 -19.22 11.00 20.44
N GLU A 144 -20.10 11.34 19.49
CA GLU A 144 -19.83 12.38 18.49
C GLU A 144 -19.61 13.75 19.15
N ALA A 145 -20.40 14.09 20.17
CA ALA A 145 -20.22 15.33 20.93
C ALA A 145 -18.89 15.36 21.71
N GLN A 146 -18.49 14.23 22.29
CA GLN A 146 -17.26 14.13 23.08
C GLN A 146 -15.99 14.06 22.22
N TYR A 147 -16.02 13.30 21.12
CA TYR A 147 -14.84 12.90 20.36
C TYR A 147 -14.76 13.52 18.96
N GLY A 148 -15.78 14.29 18.58
CA GLY A 148 -15.97 14.83 17.24
C GLY A 148 -16.44 13.77 16.23
N PRO A 149 -16.80 14.20 14.99
CA PRO A 149 -17.21 13.29 13.93
C PRO A 149 -16.05 12.36 13.50
N ARG A 150 -16.35 11.07 13.36
CA ARG A 150 -15.38 10.04 12.98
C ARG A 150 -16.03 8.97 12.11
N PHE A 151 -15.26 8.49 11.13
CA PHE A 151 -15.58 7.26 10.43
C PHE A 151 -15.10 6.06 11.25
N THR A 152 -15.94 5.05 11.37
CA THR A 152 -15.63 3.80 12.07
C THR A 152 -15.91 2.65 11.14
N GLY A 153 -15.08 1.62 11.21
CA GLY A 153 -15.38 0.41 10.47
C GLY A 153 -14.18 -0.26 9.83
N VAL A 154 -14.51 -1.11 8.87
CA VAL A 154 -13.58 -1.96 8.15
C VAL A 154 -13.99 -1.97 6.68
N GLY A 155 -13.03 -1.78 5.79
CA GLY A 155 -13.22 -1.85 4.35
C GLY A 155 -12.36 -2.93 3.71
N ALA A 156 -12.91 -3.57 2.67
CA ALA A 156 -12.16 -4.35 1.71
C ALA A 156 -12.49 -3.84 0.31
N GLN A 157 -11.47 -3.45 -0.43
CA GLN A 157 -11.58 -2.83 -1.75
C GLN A 157 -10.65 -3.54 -2.71
N ILE A 158 -11.07 -3.73 -3.96
CA ILE A 158 -10.22 -4.28 -5.01
C ILE A 158 -10.37 -3.42 -6.26
N LEU A 159 -9.25 -2.92 -6.77
CA LEU A 159 -9.15 -2.39 -8.13
C LEU A 159 -8.51 -3.51 -8.98
N GLY A 160 -9.30 -4.07 -9.90
CA GLY A 160 -8.97 -5.31 -10.59
C GLY A 160 -8.83 -5.17 -12.09
N ALA A 161 -9.07 -6.28 -12.79
CA ALA A 161 -9.00 -6.32 -14.23
C ALA A 161 -9.96 -5.32 -14.89
N ASP A 162 -9.50 -4.75 -16.00
CA ASP A 162 -10.21 -3.75 -16.82
C ASP A 162 -10.59 -2.48 -16.05
N ASP A 163 -9.75 -2.10 -15.08
CA ASP A 163 -9.93 -0.93 -14.21
C ASP A 163 -11.26 -0.94 -13.42
N LYS A 164 -11.93 -2.10 -13.33
CA LYS A 164 -13.16 -2.25 -12.55
C LYS A 164 -12.86 -2.30 -11.06
N TYR A 165 -13.88 -1.98 -10.28
CA TYR A 165 -13.78 -1.83 -8.84
C TYR A 165 -14.79 -2.69 -8.07
N ILE A 166 -14.46 -3.05 -6.83
CA ILE A 166 -15.42 -3.59 -5.86
C ILE A 166 -15.05 -3.09 -4.48
N CYS A 167 -16.07 -2.75 -3.69
CA CYS A 167 -15.92 -2.35 -2.30
C CYS A 167 -16.96 -3.03 -1.45
N GLN A 168 -16.53 -3.54 -0.31
CA GLN A 168 -17.40 -3.91 0.78
C GLN A 168 -16.96 -3.22 2.05
N TYR A 169 -17.87 -2.45 2.65
CA TYR A 169 -17.60 -1.69 3.87
C TYR A 169 -18.63 -1.98 4.97
N SER A 170 -18.13 -2.16 6.20
CA SER A 170 -18.93 -2.23 7.42
C SER A 170 -18.59 -1.05 8.33
N GLN A 171 -19.60 -0.38 8.89
CA GLN A 171 -19.39 0.63 9.95
C GLN A 171 -18.98 0.00 11.30
N GLU A 172 -19.11 -1.32 11.40
CA GLU A 172 -18.80 -2.10 12.58
C GLU A 172 -17.47 -2.83 12.42
N SER A 173 -16.66 -2.84 13.48
CA SER A 173 -15.31 -3.42 13.51
C SER A 173 -15.15 -4.53 14.56
N GLN A 174 -16.25 -5.09 15.08
CA GLN A 174 -16.19 -6.16 16.09
C GLN A 174 -15.55 -7.46 15.59
N ASN A 175 -15.65 -7.73 14.29
CA ASN A 175 -15.14 -8.95 13.67
C ASN A 175 -13.76 -8.76 13.03
N PHE A 176 -13.20 -7.56 13.11
CA PHE A 176 -11.84 -7.30 12.66
C PHE A 176 -10.83 -7.74 13.72
N TRP A 177 -9.75 -8.34 13.24
CA TRP A 177 -8.62 -8.71 14.05
C TRP A 177 -7.31 -8.48 13.28
N GLY A 178 -6.26 -8.15 14.01
CA GLY A 178 -4.91 -7.94 13.46
C GLY A 178 -3.86 -8.33 14.49
N SER A 179 -2.82 -9.03 14.03
CA SER A 179 -1.69 -9.42 14.88
C SER A 179 -0.82 -8.21 15.20
N ARG A 180 -0.54 -7.95 16.48
CA ARG A 180 0.38 -6.87 16.90
C ARG A 180 1.83 -7.09 16.44
N HIS A 181 2.20 -8.32 16.09
CA HIS A 181 3.60 -8.69 15.86
C HIS A 181 3.90 -9.15 14.43
N GLU A 182 2.88 -9.43 13.63
CA GLU A 182 3.03 -9.93 12.26
C GLU A 182 2.05 -9.24 11.32
N LEU A 183 2.39 -9.15 10.03
CA LEU A 183 1.43 -8.75 8.99
C LEU A 183 0.43 -9.89 8.80
N VAL A 184 -0.52 -9.99 9.72
CA VAL A 184 -1.60 -10.96 9.70
C VAL A 184 -2.84 -10.25 10.19
N LEU A 185 -3.88 -10.21 9.37
CA LEU A 185 -5.15 -9.59 9.72
C LEU A 185 -6.30 -10.28 8.99
N GLY A 186 -7.51 -10.01 9.45
CA GLY A 186 -8.71 -10.46 8.78
C GLY A 186 -9.96 -9.77 9.30
N ASN A 187 -11.03 -9.94 8.55
CA ASN A 187 -12.35 -9.47 8.92
C ASN A 187 -13.42 -10.42 8.38
N THR A 188 -14.50 -10.56 9.14
CA THR A 188 -15.72 -11.25 8.71
C THR A 188 -16.84 -10.23 8.58
N PHE A 189 -17.27 -9.96 7.36
CA PHE A 189 -18.45 -9.14 7.08
C PHE A 189 -19.72 -9.96 7.30
N VAL A 190 -19.76 -11.19 6.79
CA VAL A 190 -20.88 -12.13 6.96
C VAL A 190 -20.32 -13.47 7.40
N ALA A 191 -20.78 -13.97 8.55
CA ALA A 191 -20.41 -15.28 9.07
C ALA A 191 -21.41 -16.34 8.63
N GLU A 192 -20.97 -17.60 8.56
CA GLU A 192 -21.86 -18.73 8.37
C GLU A 192 -22.80 -18.89 9.59
N LYS A 193 -24.03 -19.39 9.35
CA LYS A 193 -25.02 -19.59 10.42
C LYS A 193 -24.43 -20.46 11.54
N GLN A 194 -24.59 -19.99 12.78
CA GLN A 194 -24.09 -20.66 14.00
C GLN A 194 -22.56 -20.75 14.14
N SER A 195 -21.79 -20.20 13.20
CA SER A 195 -20.34 -20.16 13.29
C SER A 195 -19.87 -18.86 13.97
N LYS A 196 -18.92 -18.98 14.90
CA LYS A 196 -18.22 -17.81 15.44
C LYS A 196 -17.27 -17.25 14.37
N PRO A 197 -17.18 -15.94 14.12
CA PRO A 197 -16.12 -15.36 13.27
C PRO A 197 -14.71 -15.70 13.78
N PRO A 198 -13.73 -15.97 12.90
CA PRO A 198 -12.32 -16.07 13.31
C PRO A 198 -11.83 -14.77 13.96
N ASN A 199 -10.92 -14.90 14.93
CA ASN A 199 -10.25 -13.78 15.60
C ASN A 199 -8.72 -13.83 15.45
N LYS A 200 -8.24 -14.71 14.58
CA LYS A 200 -6.86 -14.97 14.19
C LYS A 200 -6.85 -15.71 12.87
N GLU A 201 -5.68 -15.83 12.24
CA GLU A 201 -5.49 -16.64 11.04
C GLU A 201 -5.88 -18.09 11.32
N VAL A 202 -6.65 -18.67 10.41
CA VAL A 202 -7.07 -20.07 10.42
C VAL A 202 -6.76 -20.71 9.08
N PRO A 203 -6.63 -22.04 8.99
CA PRO A 203 -6.47 -22.71 7.69
C PRO A 203 -7.60 -22.36 6.72
N PRO A 204 -7.35 -22.32 5.39
CA PRO A 204 -8.34 -21.94 4.39
C PRO A 204 -9.66 -22.70 4.50
N GLN A 205 -9.59 -24.02 4.75
CA GLN A 205 -10.77 -24.87 4.88
C GLN A 205 -11.60 -24.54 6.13
N GLU A 206 -10.98 -24.01 7.19
CA GLU A 206 -11.70 -23.55 8.37
C GLU A 206 -12.32 -22.17 8.13
N PHE A 207 -11.61 -21.28 7.43
CA PHE A 207 -12.13 -19.98 7.04
C PHE A 207 -13.39 -20.14 6.17
N ASP A 208 -13.34 -20.98 5.13
CA ASP A 208 -14.44 -21.20 4.19
C ASP A 208 -15.70 -21.76 4.87
N LYS A 209 -15.54 -22.50 5.97
CA LYS A 209 -16.67 -23.03 6.77
C LYS A 209 -17.31 -21.98 7.67
N ARG A 210 -16.60 -20.90 8.00
CA ARG A 210 -16.99 -19.93 9.03
C ARG A 210 -17.32 -18.55 8.47
N VAL A 211 -16.76 -18.19 7.31
CA VAL A 211 -16.81 -16.85 6.73
C VAL A 211 -17.48 -16.93 5.36
N LEU A 212 -18.70 -16.42 5.28
CA LEU A 212 -19.43 -16.29 4.01
C LEU A 212 -18.91 -15.12 3.20
N GLN A 213 -18.61 -13.97 3.83
CA GLN A 213 -18.01 -12.80 3.20
C GLN A 213 -16.98 -12.19 4.15
N GLY A 214 -15.79 -11.90 3.64
CA GLY A 214 -14.65 -11.46 4.45
C GLY A 214 -13.32 -11.77 3.80
N PHE A 215 -12.25 -11.52 4.53
CA PHE A 215 -10.90 -11.80 4.08
C PHE A 215 -10.01 -12.20 5.25
N GLN A 216 -8.94 -12.93 4.94
CA GLN A 216 -7.77 -13.03 5.80
C GLN A 216 -6.52 -12.93 4.94
N VAL A 217 -5.49 -12.29 5.49
CA VAL A 217 -4.23 -12.10 4.79
C VAL A 217 -3.08 -12.23 5.76
N SER A 218 -2.01 -12.82 5.27
CA SER A 218 -0.71 -12.97 5.90
C SER A 218 0.40 -12.63 4.89
N PRO A 219 1.69 -12.66 5.27
CA PRO A 219 2.77 -12.40 4.33
C PRO A 219 2.87 -13.46 3.22
N LEU A 220 2.32 -14.66 3.46
CA LEU A 220 2.46 -15.83 2.59
C LEU A 220 1.13 -16.26 1.96
N TRP A 221 0.02 -15.65 2.36
CA TRP A 221 -1.31 -16.10 1.99
C TRP A 221 -2.30 -14.94 1.92
N ASN A 222 -3.19 -14.95 0.92
CA ASN A 222 -4.31 -14.04 0.85
C ASN A 222 -5.53 -14.77 0.30
N GLN A 223 -6.65 -14.68 1.00
CA GLN A 223 -7.92 -15.26 0.58
C GLN A 223 -9.09 -14.40 1.01
N GLY A 224 -10.20 -14.53 0.28
CA GLY A 224 -11.44 -13.91 0.67
C GLY A 224 -12.53 -13.99 -0.39
N PHE A 225 -13.67 -13.45 0.00
CA PHE A 225 -14.84 -13.27 -0.83
C PHE A 225 -15.58 -12.02 -0.39
N ILE A 226 -15.83 -11.11 -1.32
CA ILE A 226 -16.60 -9.89 -1.07
C ILE A 226 -17.63 -9.66 -2.18
N CYS A 227 -18.70 -8.96 -1.82
CA CYS A 227 -19.73 -8.52 -2.75
C CYS A 227 -19.80 -6.99 -2.74
N ASP A 228 -20.11 -6.40 -3.89
CA ASP A 228 -20.35 -4.96 -3.98
C ASP A 228 -21.52 -4.56 -3.07
N ASP A 229 -21.32 -3.50 -2.29
CA ASP A 229 -22.33 -2.97 -1.37
C ASP A 229 -23.22 -1.87 -2.00
N GLY A 230 -23.02 -1.59 -3.29
CA GLY A 230 -23.80 -0.64 -4.07
C GLY A 230 -23.49 0.83 -3.79
N ARG A 231 -22.49 1.13 -2.95
CA ARG A 231 -22.13 2.53 -2.60
C ARG A 231 -21.23 3.21 -3.62
N SER A 232 -20.69 2.45 -4.57
CA SER A 232 -19.67 2.91 -5.51
C SER A 232 -20.29 3.28 -6.87
N ASN A 233 -21.34 4.10 -6.87
CA ASN A 233 -22.11 4.46 -8.07
C ASN A 233 -21.40 5.43 -9.05
N TYR A 234 -20.15 5.77 -8.77
CA TYR A 234 -19.33 6.73 -9.51
C TYR A 234 -18.18 6.06 -10.28
N VAL A 235 -18.08 4.73 -10.22
CA VAL A 235 -17.07 3.90 -10.90
C VAL A 235 -17.71 2.63 -11.44
N ASP A 236 -17.08 2.03 -12.45
CA ASP A 236 -17.52 0.73 -12.97
C ASP A 236 -17.20 -0.38 -11.96
N THR A 237 -18.25 -1.09 -11.50
CA THR A 237 -18.12 -2.12 -10.47
C THR A 237 -18.33 -3.54 -10.97
N VAL A 238 -17.75 -4.51 -10.27
CA VAL A 238 -18.10 -5.93 -10.38
C VAL A 238 -18.98 -6.34 -9.19
N LYS A 239 -19.86 -7.31 -9.40
CA LYS A 239 -20.79 -7.75 -8.34
C LYS A 239 -20.11 -8.51 -7.21
N THR A 240 -19.13 -9.34 -7.56
CA THR A 240 -18.47 -10.26 -6.62
C THR A 240 -17.00 -10.41 -7.00
N ALA A 241 -16.17 -10.64 -5.98
CA ALA A 241 -14.79 -11.06 -6.15
C ALA A 241 -14.46 -12.15 -5.14
N ARG A 242 -13.82 -13.24 -5.62
CA ARG A 242 -13.31 -14.33 -4.79
C ARG A 242 -11.85 -14.57 -5.13
N TRP A 243 -10.99 -14.82 -4.14
CA TRP A 243 -9.59 -15.06 -4.42
C TRP A 243 -8.97 -16.01 -3.41
N GLU A 244 -7.92 -16.67 -3.87
CA GLU A 244 -7.07 -17.51 -3.05
C GLU A 244 -5.70 -17.62 -3.71
N TYR A 245 -4.66 -17.12 -3.03
CA TYR A 245 -3.30 -17.24 -3.53
C TYR A 245 -2.26 -17.28 -2.42
N SER A 246 -1.19 -18.03 -2.67
CA SER A 246 0.02 -17.99 -1.86
C SER A 246 0.99 -16.96 -2.42
N THR A 247 1.90 -16.49 -1.56
CA THR A 247 2.95 -15.54 -1.94
C THR A 247 4.28 -16.02 -1.41
N ARG A 248 5.29 -16.03 -2.28
CA ARG A 248 6.70 -16.19 -1.92
C ARG A 248 7.37 -14.83 -1.96
N PRO A 249 7.65 -14.19 -0.81
CA PRO A 249 8.41 -12.94 -0.77
C PRO A 249 9.82 -13.18 -1.29
N ILE A 250 10.36 -12.22 -2.05
CA ILE A 250 11.73 -12.30 -2.56
C ILE A 250 12.57 -11.13 -2.06
N TYR A 251 12.01 -9.92 -2.09
CA TYR A 251 12.64 -8.75 -1.50
C TYR A 251 11.68 -8.06 -0.54
N GLY A 252 12.16 -7.82 0.68
CA GLY A 252 11.55 -6.84 1.57
C GLY A 252 12.19 -5.45 1.38
N TRP A 253 12.00 -4.60 2.38
CA TRP A 253 12.66 -3.30 2.45
C TRP A 253 14.09 -3.37 3.05
N GLY A 254 15.14 -3.45 2.23
CA GLY A 254 16.54 -3.46 2.70
C GLY A 254 17.52 -4.07 1.70
N ASN A 255 18.79 -4.23 2.06
CA ASN A 255 19.74 -4.95 1.21
C ASN A 255 19.33 -6.44 1.11
N VAL A 256 19.52 -7.04 -0.07
CA VAL A 256 19.26 -8.47 -0.30
C VAL A 256 20.07 -9.31 0.70
N GLY A 257 19.44 -10.30 1.33
CA GLY A 257 20.08 -11.17 2.33
C GLY A 257 20.36 -10.52 3.69
N SER A 258 19.91 -9.27 3.92
CA SER A 258 20.06 -8.57 5.20
C SER A 258 18.73 -8.42 5.95
N LYS A 259 18.80 -8.01 7.22
CA LYS A 259 17.60 -7.64 7.99
C LYS A 259 16.85 -6.51 7.29
N GLN A 260 15.54 -6.69 7.19
CA GLN A 260 14.65 -5.67 6.65
C GLN A 260 14.62 -4.43 7.57
N LYS A 261 14.42 -3.27 6.95
CA LYS A 261 14.47 -1.93 7.55
C LYS A 261 13.08 -1.29 7.53
N ALA A 262 12.91 -0.23 8.31
CA ALA A 262 11.73 0.62 8.25
C ALA A 262 11.78 1.52 7.00
N THR A 263 10.65 1.76 6.34
CA THR A 263 10.60 2.55 5.08
C THR A 263 11.09 3.98 5.25
N ALA A 264 10.72 4.64 6.36
CA ALA A 264 11.25 5.95 6.73
C ALA A 264 12.47 5.89 7.69
N GLY A 265 13.14 4.73 7.80
CA GLY A 265 14.27 4.56 8.72
C GLY A 265 13.89 4.84 10.19
N TRP A 266 14.80 5.44 10.97
CA TRP A 266 14.56 5.80 12.36
C TRP A 266 13.47 6.88 12.53
N LEU A 267 13.21 7.70 11.50
CA LEU A 267 12.15 8.71 11.52
C LEU A 267 10.76 8.07 11.54
N ALA A 268 10.62 6.82 11.08
CA ALA A 268 9.36 6.06 11.19
C ALA A 268 8.93 5.82 12.66
N ALA A 269 9.84 5.97 13.63
CA ALA A 269 9.56 5.67 15.03
C ALA A 269 8.89 6.83 15.80
N PHE A 270 8.87 8.06 15.25
CA PHE A 270 8.29 9.20 15.96
C PHE A 270 6.81 9.42 15.57
N PRO A 271 5.89 9.53 16.55
CA PRO A 271 4.46 9.81 16.31
C PRO A 271 4.17 11.13 15.58
N VAL A 272 5.16 12.03 15.55
CA VAL A 272 5.09 13.33 14.87
C VAL A 272 5.00 13.18 13.34
N PHE A 273 5.41 12.03 12.79
CA PHE A 273 5.51 11.81 11.33
C PHE A 273 4.38 10.94 10.77
N GLU A 274 3.14 11.28 11.10
CA GLU A 274 1.96 10.61 10.56
C GLU A 274 1.55 11.14 9.17
N PRO A 275 0.98 10.28 8.30
CA PRO A 275 0.87 8.84 8.49
C PRO A 275 2.24 8.16 8.32
N HIS A 276 2.45 7.11 9.09
CA HIS A 276 3.55 6.19 8.89
C HIS A 276 3.27 5.32 7.67
N TRP A 277 4.33 4.94 6.97
CA TRP A 277 4.29 4.10 5.78
C TRP A 277 5.36 3.02 5.86
N GLN A 278 5.01 1.79 5.50
CA GLN A 278 5.93 0.65 5.50
C GLN A 278 5.68 -0.24 4.28
N ILE A 279 6.74 -0.50 3.55
CA ILE A 279 6.77 -1.50 2.49
C ILE A 279 7.02 -2.86 3.14
N CYS A 280 6.05 -3.75 3.01
CA CYS A 280 6.07 -5.08 3.61
C CYS A 280 6.71 -6.11 2.67
N MET A 281 6.59 -5.90 1.36
CA MET A 281 7.21 -6.73 0.34
C MET A 281 7.40 -5.88 -0.92
N ALA A 282 8.65 -5.61 -1.28
CA ALA A 282 8.99 -4.82 -2.47
C ALA A 282 8.94 -5.67 -3.76
N SER A 283 9.23 -6.96 -3.65
CA SER A 283 9.04 -7.96 -4.71
C SER A 283 8.69 -9.31 -4.11
N GLY A 284 7.73 -9.99 -4.71
CA GLY A 284 7.37 -11.37 -4.41
C GLY A 284 6.75 -12.04 -5.64
N LEU A 285 6.54 -13.36 -5.54
CA LEU A 285 5.87 -14.13 -6.58
C LEU A 285 4.66 -14.84 -5.97
N SER A 286 3.47 -14.60 -6.53
CA SER A 286 2.22 -15.21 -6.09
C SER A 286 1.75 -16.29 -7.05
N THR A 287 1.12 -17.32 -6.49
CA THR A 287 0.51 -18.41 -7.26
C THR A 287 -0.87 -18.67 -6.71
N GLY A 288 -1.87 -18.77 -7.57
CA GLY A 288 -3.26 -18.97 -7.17
C GLY A 288 -4.22 -18.44 -8.21
N TRP A 289 -5.37 -17.97 -7.74
CA TRP A 289 -6.46 -17.54 -8.60
C TRP A 289 -7.28 -16.39 -8.01
N ILE A 290 -7.87 -15.60 -8.90
CA ILE A 290 -8.84 -14.55 -8.59
C ILE A 290 -10.03 -14.73 -9.53
N GLU A 291 -11.22 -14.95 -8.97
CA GLU A 291 -12.49 -14.89 -9.68
C GLU A 291 -13.03 -13.46 -9.64
N TRP A 292 -13.23 -12.89 -10.82
CA TRP A 292 -13.54 -11.49 -11.05
C TRP A 292 -14.56 -11.37 -12.17
N ASP A 293 -15.74 -10.83 -11.87
CA ASP A 293 -16.83 -10.65 -12.84
C ASP A 293 -17.25 -11.95 -13.59
N GLY A 294 -17.16 -13.09 -12.90
CA GLY A 294 -17.43 -14.41 -13.49
C GLY A 294 -16.29 -15.00 -14.33
N GLU A 295 -15.17 -14.27 -14.52
CA GLU A 295 -13.94 -14.81 -15.10
C GLU A 295 -12.95 -15.23 -14.01
N ARG A 296 -12.27 -16.36 -14.22
CA ARG A 296 -11.21 -16.83 -13.33
C ARG A 296 -9.83 -16.54 -13.91
N PHE A 297 -9.06 -15.72 -13.21
CA PHE A 297 -7.67 -15.39 -13.51
C PHE A 297 -6.77 -16.31 -12.69
N GLU A 298 -6.19 -17.31 -13.34
CA GLU A 298 -5.21 -18.21 -12.73
C GLU A 298 -3.80 -17.74 -13.08
N PHE A 299 -2.89 -17.81 -12.12
CA PHE A 299 -1.54 -17.34 -12.29
C PHE A 299 -0.55 -18.14 -11.44
N GLN A 300 0.66 -18.27 -11.98
CA GLN A 300 1.78 -18.94 -11.34
C GLN A 300 2.97 -18.02 -11.35
N ASN A 301 3.60 -17.84 -10.18
CA ASN A 301 4.74 -16.94 -10.02
C ASN A 301 4.49 -15.51 -10.57
N ALA A 302 3.29 -14.98 -10.37
CA ALA A 302 2.92 -13.63 -10.73
C ALA A 302 3.65 -12.59 -9.87
N PRO A 303 4.23 -11.52 -10.43
CA PRO A 303 4.86 -10.46 -9.64
C PRO A 303 3.91 -9.81 -8.64
N SER A 304 4.36 -9.68 -7.39
CA SER A 304 3.54 -9.21 -6.27
C SER A 304 4.24 -8.19 -5.39
N TYR A 305 3.44 -7.37 -4.71
CA TYR A 305 3.89 -6.28 -3.85
C TYR A 305 2.97 -6.10 -2.64
N SER A 306 3.49 -5.62 -1.51
CA SER A 306 2.66 -5.19 -0.39
C SER A 306 3.25 -4.07 0.44
N GLU A 307 2.37 -3.23 0.99
CA GLU A 307 2.69 -2.12 1.88
C GLU A 307 1.53 -1.83 2.85
N LYS A 308 1.76 -0.91 3.78
CA LYS A 308 0.76 -0.44 4.72
C LYS A 308 1.01 0.99 5.18
N ASN A 309 -0.05 1.63 5.64
CA ASN A 309 -0.06 2.97 6.21
C ASN A 309 -0.83 2.98 7.53
N TRP A 310 -0.41 3.77 8.52
CA TRP A 310 -1.18 3.98 9.74
C TRP A 310 -0.97 5.39 10.31
N GLY A 311 -1.93 5.89 11.07
CA GLY A 311 -1.85 7.21 11.71
C GLY A 311 -3.21 7.86 11.88
N GLY A 312 -3.24 9.17 12.14
CA GLY A 312 -4.48 9.92 12.35
C GLY A 312 -5.19 10.37 11.06
N ALA A 313 -4.45 10.59 9.97
CA ALA A 313 -4.98 11.01 8.68
C ALA A 313 -3.96 10.78 7.54
N PHE A 314 -4.44 10.73 6.30
CA PHE A 314 -3.59 10.80 5.10
C PHE A 314 -3.01 12.21 4.88
N PRO A 315 -1.90 12.35 4.13
CA PRO A 315 -1.36 13.66 3.78
C PRO A 315 -2.36 14.45 2.92
N ARG A 316 -2.30 15.79 3.00
CA ARG A 316 -3.22 16.68 2.26
C ARG A 316 -3.13 16.51 0.75
N LYS A 317 -1.93 16.21 0.26
CA LYS A 317 -1.65 15.84 -1.14
C LYS A 317 -0.65 14.70 -1.10
N TRP A 318 -0.76 13.76 -2.02
CA TRP A 318 0.18 12.66 -2.12
C TRP A 318 0.27 12.14 -3.55
N PHE A 319 1.37 11.46 -3.85
CA PHE A 319 1.51 10.64 -5.03
C PHE A 319 2.11 9.30 -4.61
N TRP A 320 1.80 8.26 -5.37
CA TRP A 320 2.33 6.92 -5.16
C TRP A 320 2.47 6.24 -6.51
N VAL A 321 3.61 5.57 -6.70
CA VAL A 321 3.99 4.87 -7.92
C VAL A 321 4.65 3.58 -7.50
N GLN A 322 4.22 2.46 -8.07
CA GLN A 322 4.87 1.17 -7.85
C GLN A 322 4.88 0.35 -9.14
N CYS A 323 6.01 -0.28 -9.45
CA CYS A 323 6.16 -1.19 -10.58
C CYS A 323 7.20 -2.26 -10.27
N ASN A 324 6.89 -3.52 -10.55
CA ASN A 324 7.77 -4.67 -10.42
C ASN A 324 7.58 -5.66 -11.60
N ALA A 325 7.01 -5.18 -12.70
CA ALA A 325 6.78 -5.95 -13.92
C ALA A 325 7.29 -5.11 -15.11
N PHE A 326 8.54 -5.39 -15.51
CA PHE A 326 9.25 -4.64 -16.55
C PHE A 326 9.46 -5.52 -17.77
N GLN A 327 8.98 -5.09 -18.93
CA GLN A 327 9.20 -5.80 -20.19
C GLN A 327 10.70 -5.83 -20.53
N GLY A 328 11.23 -7.03 -20.82
CA GLY A 328 12.63 -7.22 -21.21
C GLY A 328 13.65 -7.11 -20.08
N ALA A 329 13.22 -6.88 -18.83
CA ALA A 329 14.12 -6.93 -17.68
C ALA A 329 14.48 -8.39 -17.35
N SER A 330 15.77 -8.72 -17.39
CA SER A 330 16.27 -10.00 -16.89
C SER A 330 16.60 -9.88 -15.39
N GLY A 331 15.79 -10.52 -14.55
CA GLY A 331 15.94 -10.51 -13.09
C GLY A 331 14.88 -9.68 -12.38
N GLU A 332 14.95 -9.64 -11.06
CA GLU A 332 13.94 -9.01 -10.23
C GLU A 332 14.25 -7.53 -9.98
N VAL A 333 13.45 -6.68 -10.61
CA VAL A 333 13.53 -5.21 -10.52
C VAL A 333 12.23 -4.69 -9.93
N ALA A 334 12.33 -3.79 -8.95
CA ALA A 334 11.18 -3.10 -8.37
C ALA A 334 11.45 -1.61 -8.19
N LEU A 335 10.48 -0.79 -8.56
CA LEU A 335 10.43 0.64 -8.37
C LEU A 335 9.25 0.95 -7.45
N THR A 336 9.49 1.66 -6.36
CA THR A 336 8.43 2.29 -5.58
C THR A 336 8.80 3.74 -5.33
N ALA A 337 7.91 4.67 -5.62
CA ALA A 337 8.06 6.07 -5.28
C ALA A 337 6.79 6.59 -4.63
N ALA A 338 6.93 7.32 -3.53
CA ALA A 338 5.81 7.94 -2.87
C ALA A 338 6.22 9.28 -2.31
N GLY A 339 5.26 10.20 -2.21
CA GLY A 339 5.50 11.46 -1.53
C GLY A 339 4.20 12.13 -1.14
N GLY A 340 4.31 13.13 -0.27
CA GLY A 340 3.14 13.87 0.18
C GLY A 340 3.46 15.17 0.88
N LEU A 341 2.44 16.02 0.92
CA LEU A 341 2.37 17.26 1.66
C LEU A 341 1.70 16.97 3.01
N ARG A 342 2.50 16.67 4.02
CA ARG A 342 2.03 16.31 5.36
C ARG A 342 1.99 17.52 6.29
N GLN A 343 1.08 17.48 7.26
CA GLN A 343 1.01 18.48 8.32
C GLN A 343 1.99 18.12 9.43
N LEU A 344 2.77 19.09 9.90
CA LEU A 344 3.66 18.92 11.05
C LEU A 344 2.90 19.26 12.34
N PRO A 345 3.15 18.55 13.45
CA PRO A 345 2.63 18.93 14.76
C PRO A 345 3.19 20.27 15.22
N GLY A 346 2.32 21.21 15.62
CA GLY A 346 2.70 22.54 16.11
C GLY A 346 1.52 23.50 16.21
N LEU A 347 1.76 24.68 16.78
CA LEU A 347 0.77 25.78 16.91
C LEU A 347 0.48 26.50 15.58
N THR A 348 1.29 26.26 14.55
CA THR A 348 1.11 26.85 13.21
C THR A 348 0.80 25.76 12.19
N GLU A 349 0.04 26.08 11.14
CA GLU A 349 -0.27 25.17 10.02
C GLU A 349 0.95 24.94 9.12
N ASN A 350 2.02 24.34 9.67
CA ASN A 350 3.23 24.05 8.91
C ASN A 350 3.05 22.75 8.12
N PHE A 351 3.49 22.75 6.87
CA PHE A 351 3.47 21.57 6.00
C PHE A 351 4.88 21.24 5.49
N GLU A 352 5.12 19.94 5.28
CA GLU A 352 6.38 19.44 4.71
C GLU A 352 6.11 18.62 3.46
N ASN A 353 6.93 18.84 2.41
CA ASN A 353 7.00 17.93 1.27
C ASN A 353 8.03 16.85 1.59
N ALA A 354 7.59 15.60 1.64
CA ALA A 354 8.47 14.43 1.72
C ALA A 354 8.27 13.58 0.47
N ALA A 355 9.37 13.14 -0.16
CA ALA A 355 9.34 12.17 -1.25
C ALA A 355 10.41 11.11 -1.04
N LEU A 356 10.06 9.86 -1.34
CA LEU A 356 10.91 8.69 -1.29
C LEU A 356 10.88 8.02 -2.66
N VAL A 357 12.05 7.72 -3.22
CA VAL A 357 12.19 6.88 -4.42
C VAL A 357 13.06 5.68 -4.08
N LEU A 358 12.55 4.50 -4.39
CA LEU A 358 13.22 3.22 -4.25
C LEU A 358 13.44 2.60 -5.63
N ASN A 359 14.67 2.19 -5.88
CA ASN A 359 14.99 1.24 -6.94
C ASN A 359 15.69 0.02 -6.34
N LEU A 360 15.13 -1.16 -6.55
CA LEU A 360 15.76 -2.44 -6.23
C LEU A 360 16.25 -3.09 -7.52
N GLY A 361 17.57 -3.20 -7.65
CA GLY A 361 18.22 -3.95 -8.72
C GLY A 361 19.31 -4.84 -8.16
N ARG A 362 19.24 -6.15 -8.51
CA ARG A 362 20.12 -7.31 -8.28
C ARG A 362 20.97 -7.45 -7.00
N GLN A 363 21.49 -6.41 -6.36
CA GLN A 363 22.25 -6.46 -5.10
C GLN A 363 22.23 -5.17 -4.26
N SER A 364 21.60 -4.08 -4.71
CA SER A 364 21.75 -2.78 -4.05
C SER A 364 20.40 -2.11 -3.80
N PHE A 365 20.20 -1.71 -2.54
CA PHE A 365 19.10 -0.88 -2.10
C PHE A 365 19.53 0.59 -2.17
N PHE A 366 18.85 1.38 -3.00
CA PHE A 366 19.04 2.83 -3.05
C PHE A 366 17.81 3.52 -2.46
N ASN A 367 18.01 4.24 -1.36
CA ASN A 367 17.00 5.10 -0.77
C ASN A 367 17.41 6.55 -0.97
N ILE A 368 16.58 7.29 -1.71
CA ILE A 368 16.68 8.73 -1.82
C ILE A 368 15.45 9.31 -1.11
N ALA A 369 15.67 9.96 0.03
CA ALA A 369 14.66 10.73 0.72
C ALA A 369 14.93 12.22 0.49
N LEU A 370 13.97 12.92 -0.11
CA LEU A 370 13.99 14.36 -0.31
C LEU A 370 12.99 14.99 0.65
N PHE A 371 13.47 15.89 1.51
CA PHE A 371 12.65 16.67 2.42
C PHE A 371 12.77 18.15 2.04
N SER A 372 11.64 18.81 1.82
CA SER A 372 11.57 20.26 1.61
C SER A 372 10.51 20.84 2.53
N LEU A 373 10.96 21.61 3.53
CA LEU A 373 10.08 22.38 4.39
C LEU A 373 9.58 23.60 3.62
N THR A 374 8.26 23.78 3.58
CA THR A 374 7.65 24.98 3.00
C THR A 374 6.95 25.70 4.14
N PHE A 375 7.44 26.87 4.53
CA PHE A 375 6.76 27.73 5.47
C PHE A 375 5.66 28.49 4.70
N ALA A 376 4.42 28.41 5.18
CA ALA A 376 3.29 29.13 4.62
C ALA A 376 3.16 30.52 5.25
#